data_AF-A0A9Q9B2M9-F1
#
_entry.id   AF-A0A9Q9B2M9-F1
#
_cell.length_a   1.000
_cell.length_b   1.000
_cell.length_c   1.000
_cell.angle_alpha   90.00
_cell.angle_beta   90.00
_cell.angle_gamma   90.00
#
_symmetry.space_group_name_H-M   'P 1'
#
loop_
_entity.id
_entity.type
_entity.pdbx_description
1 polymer ?
#
loop_
_entity_poly.entity_id
_entity_poly.type
_entity_poly.pdbx_seq_one_letter_code
_entity_poly.pdbx_strand_id
1 'polypeptide(L)'
;MRQAHKSEEDASDELLSKTSKKCPECETRIVKEGGCEAMECDGCGHIFCWLCLGDYSMIEMEGSSHHGTDCPFWREPGVYGPQHIEGVDTVEDALEMMGEQNFD
;
A
#
# COMPACT_ATOMS: atom_id res chain seq x y z
N MET A 1 -12.10 42.74 23.89
CA MET A 1 -11.47 42.45 22.58
C MET A 1 -11.78 41.00 22.23
N ARG A 2 -12.43 40.79 21.08
CA ARG A 2 -12.91 39.49 20.59
C ARG A 2 -11.72 38.56 20.33
N GLN A 3 -11.59 37.47 21.07
CA GLN A 3 -10.67 36.40 20.67
C GLN A 3 -11.39 35.50 19.67
N ALA A 4 -10.70 35.29 18.56
CA ALA A 4 -11.22 34.73 17.33
C ALA A 4 -11.45 33.22 17.44
N HIS A 5 -12.66 32.79 17.06
CA HIS A 5 -12.94 31.42 16.62
C HIS A 5 -12.09 31.16 15.37
N LYS A 6 -10.99 30.40 15.52
CA LYS A 6 -10.11 29.99 14.41
C LYS A 6 -10.44 28.53 14.05
N SER A 7 -11.35 28.39 13.10
CA SER A 7 -11.46 27.32 12.07
C SER A 7 -11.28 25.86 12.53
N GLU A 8 -12.38 25.23 12.93
CA GLU A 8 -12.55 23.76 12.95
C GLU A 8 -13.21 23.24 11.64
N GLU A 9 -13.58 24.14 10.73
CA GLU A 9 -14.33 23.82 9.50
C GLU A 9 -13.43 23.35 8.34
N ASP A 10 -12.15 23.71 8.29
CA ASP A 10 -11.20 23.26 7.25
C ASP A 10 -10.77 21.79 7.38
N ALA A 11 -10.92 21.18 8.56
CA ALA A 11 -10.63 19.76 8.76
C ALA A 11 -11.71 18.85 8.14
N SER A 12 -12.91 19.38 7.90
CA SER A 12 -14.06 18.59 7.43
C SER A 12 -14.02 18.34 5.92
N ASP A 13 -13.57 19.31 5.12
CA ASP A 13 -13.56 19.22 3.65
C ASP A 13 -12.41 18.33 3.11
N GLU A 14 -11.26 18.33 3.79
CA GLU A 14 -10.15 17.45 3.41
C GLU A 14 -10.45 15.97 3.73
N LEU A 15 -11.35 15.71 4.69
CA LEU A 15 -11.84 14.37 4.97
C LEU A 15 -12.87 13.91 3.92
N LEU A 16 -13.73 14.80 3.43
CA LEU A 16 -14.78 14.47 2.44
C LEU A 16 -14.26 14.28 1.01
N SER A 17 -13.21 15.02 0.61
CA SER A 17 -12.58 14.83 -0.71
C SER A 17 -11.76 13.53 -0.80
N LYS A 18 -11.31 12.97 0.33
CA LYS A 18 -10.55 11.71 0.40
C LYS A 18 -11.41 10.44 0.34
N THR A 19 -12.72 10.56 0.51
CA THR A 19 -13.61 9.39 0.67
C THR A 19 -14.27 8.95 -0.62
N SER A 20 -14.18 9.67 -1.75
CA SER A 20 -14.79 9.20 -3.01
C SER A 20 -13.81 9.18 -4.18
N LYS A 21 -13.83 8.09 -4.96
CA LYS A 21 -13.02 7.91 -6.18
C LYS A 21 -13.88 7.33 -7.30
N LYS A 22 -13.41 7.48 -8.54
CA LYS A 22 -14.03 6.86 -9.71
C LYS A 22 -13.44 5.46 -9.92
N CYS A 23 -14.28 4.52 -10.33
CA CYS A 23 -13.84 3.24 -10.85
C CYS A 23 -12.96 3.43 -12.10
N PRO A 24 -11.81 2.75 -12.22
CA PRO A 24 -10.95 2.85 -13.39
C PRO A 24 -11.57 2.22 -14.66
N GLU A 25 -12.50 1.28 -14.52
CA GLU A 25 -13.16 0.58 -15.64
C GLU A 25 -14.42 1.31 -16.14
N CYS A 26 -15.33 1.67 -15.23
CA CYS A 26 -16.65 2.18 -15.62
C CYS A 26 -16.93 3.62 -15.18
N GLU A 27 -15.94 4.30 -14.58
CA GLU A 27 -16.02 5.67 -14.06
C GLU A 27 -17.08 5.94 -12.99
N THR A 28 -17.78 4.90 -12.51
CA THR A 28 -18.77 5.01 -11.44
C THR A 28 -18.10 5.58 -10.18
N ARG A 29 -18.75 6.57 -9.55
CA ARG A 29 -18.27 7.17 -8.31
C ARG A 29 -18.56 6.23 -7.14
N ILE A 30 -17.51 5.79 -6.47
CA ILE A 30 -17.54 4.92 -5.30
C ILE A 30 -17.11 5.75 -4.09
N VAL A 31 -17.78 5.55 -2.96
CA VAL A 31 -17.42 6.16 -1.67
C VAL A 31 -16.80 5.08 -0.79
N LYS A 32 -15.60 5.31 -0.26
CA LYS A 32 -14.98 4.46 0.76
C LYS A 32 -15.64 4.76 2.10
N GLU A 33 -16.53 3.88 2.53
CA GLU A 33 -17.19 3.95 3.85
C GLU A 33 -16.34 3.34 4.99
N GLY A 34 -15.13 2.87 4.68
CA GLY A 34 -14.19 2.22 5.60
C GLY A 34 -13.94 0.76 5.22
N GLY A 35 -12.85 0.17 5.71
CA GLY A 35 -12.46 -1.22 5.41
C GLY A 35 -11.20 -1.35 4.58
N CYS A 36 -11.07 -2.51 3.92
CA CYS A 36 -9.91 -2.93 3.14
C CYS A 36 -9.59 -1.97 1.99
N GLU A 37 -8.34 -2.00 1.54
CA GLU A 37 -7.83 -1.24 0.41
C GLU A 37 -8.22 -1.88 -0.93
N ALA A 38 -8.68 -3.14 -0.92
CA ALA A 38 -9.34 -3.78 -2.05
C ALA A 38 -10.81 -3.37 -2.10
N MET A 39 -11.21 -2.65 -3.14
CA MET A 39 -12.58 -2.16 -3.33
C MET A 39 -13.20 -2.79 -4.57
N GLU A 40 -14.40 -3.33 -4.42
CA GLU A 40 -15.24 -3.79 -5.52
C GLU A 40 -16.13 -2.65 -6.01
N CYS A 41 -16.24 -2.48 -7.33
CA CYS A 41 -17.13 -1.49 -7.92
C CYS A 41 -18.57 -2.01 -7.98
N ASP A 42 -19.51 -1.34 -7.31
CA ASP A 42 -20.94 -1.70 -7.37
C ASP A 42 -21.56 -1.63 -8.78
N GLY A 43 -20.95 -0.84 -9.69
CA GLY A 43 -21.45 -0.64 -11.04
C GLY A 43 -21.04 -1.74 -12.03
N CYS A 44 -19.83 -2.28 -11.90
CA CYS A 44 -19.28 -3.26 -12.86
C CYS A 44 -18.68 -4.53 -12.23
N GLY A 45 -18.57 -4.60 -10.91
CA GLY A 45 -17.97 -5.72 -10.17
C GLY A 45 -16.44 -5.75 -10.22
N HIS A 46 -15.78 -4.77 -10.85
CA HIS A 46 -14.31 -4.73 -10.91
C HIS A 46 -13.71 -4.47 -9.53
N ILE A 47 -12.75 -5.29 -9.12
CA ILE A 47 -12.03 -5.16 -7.85
C ILE A 47 -10.68 -4.49 -8.11
N PHE A 48 -10.40 -3.41 -7.40
CA PHE A 48 -9.18 -2.64 -7.56
C PHE A 48 -8.64 -2.12 -6.22
N CYS A 49 -7.36 -1.80 -6.18
CA CYS A 49 -6.75 -1.16 -5.02
C CYS A 49 -7.17 0.31 -4.93
N TRP A 50 -7.84 0.72 -3.85
CA TRP A 50 -8.27 2.09 -3.62
C TRP A 50 -7.13 3.12 -3.62
N LEU A 51 -5.94 2.71 -3.19
CA LEU A 51 -4.78 3.62 -3.10
C LEU A 51 -4.23 3.95 -4.48
N CYS A 52 -3.95 2.92 -5.29
CA CYS A 52 -3.24 3.07 -6.56
C CYS A 52 -4.10 2.82 -7.81
N LEU A 53 -5.37 2.46 -7.65
CA LEU A 53 -6.31 2.08 -8.72
C LEU A 53 -5.84 0.91 -9.59
N GLY A 54 -4.93 0.08 -9.08
CA GLY A 54 -4.45 -1.13 -9.77
C GLY A 54 -5.47 -2.26 -9.70
N ASP A 55 -5.54 -3.08 -10.76
CA ASP A 55 -6.43 -4.24 -10.86
C ASP A 55 -6.08 -5.26 -9.77
N TYR A 56 -7.03 -5.49 -8.86
CA TYR A 56 -6.82 -6.38 -7.73
C TYR A 56 -6.76 -7.85 -8.16
N SER A 57 -7.42 -8.20 -9.27
CA SER A 57 -7.35 -9.55 -9.84
C SER A 57 -5.93 -9.91 -10.27
N MET A 58 -5.21 -8.94 -10.87
CA MET A 58 -3.80 -9.13 -11.23
C MET A 58 -2.90 -9.14 -10.00
N ILE A 59 -3.19 -8.28 -9.01
CA ILE A 59 -2.45 -8.27 -7.74
C ILE A 59 -2.58 -9.61 -7.01
N GLU A 60 -3.74 -10.26 -7.02
CA GLU A 60 -3.92 -11.59 -6.41
C GLU A 60 -3.22 -12.70 -7.20
N MET A 61 -3.26 -12.66 -8.53
CA MET A 61 -2.70 -13.74 -9.37
C MET A 61 -1.18 -13.65 -9.55
N GLU A 62 -0.66 -12.44 -9.77
CA GLU A 62 0.74 -12.20 -10.14
C GLU A 62 1.53 -11.51 -9.02
N GLY A 63 0.83 -10.96 -8.03
CA GLY A 63 1.43 -10.42 -6.81
C GLY A 63 1.54 -8.90 -6.76
N SER A 64 2.19 -8.43 -5.71
CA SER A 64 2.32 -7.01 -5.32
C SER A 64 2.97 -6.09 -6.35
N SER A 65 3.58 -6.62 -7.41
CA SER A 65 4.15 -5.84 -8.52
C SER A 65 3.09 -5.13 -9.37
N HIS A 66 1.83 -5.57 -9.31
CA HIS A 66 0.71 -4.99 -10.06
C HIS A 66 0.02 -3.82 -9.36
N HIS A 67 0.47 -3.46 -8.16
CA HIS A 67 0.15 -2.15 -7.62
C HIS A 67 0.82 -1.05 -8.46
N GLY A 68 0.32 0.19 -8.39
CA GLY A 68 1.07 1.34 -8.90
C GLY A 68 2.36 1.51 -8.10
N THR A 69 3.44 1.99 -8.73
CA THR A 69 4.76 2.15 -8.09
C THR A 69 4.75 3.08 -6.87
N ASP A 70 3.80 4.00 -6.81
CA ASP A 70 3.60 4.91 -5.67
C ASP A 70 2.72 4.30 -4.56
N CYS A 71 2.29 3.04 -4.70
CA CYS A 71 1.48 2.33 -3.71
C CYS A 71 2.37 1.79 -2.59
N PRO A 72 1.98 1.93 -1.31
CA PRO A 72 2.74 1.35 -0.20
C PRO A 72 2.81 -0.19 -0.24
N PHE A 73 1.93 -0.83 -1.01
CA PHE A 73 1.93 -2.27 -1.21
C PHE A 73 2.71 -2.73 -2.45
N TRP A 74 3.24 -1.79 -3.25
CA TRP A 74 4.06 -2.16 -4.40
C TRP A 74 5.36 -2.79 -3.95
N ARG A 75 5.72 -3.89 -4.60
CA ARG A 75 6.99 -4.59 -4.41
C ARG A 75 7.53 -4.98 -5.76
N GLU A 76 8.83 -4.78 -5.93
CA GLU A 76 9.51 -5.20 -7.13
C GLU A 76 9.42 -6.74 -7.28
N PRO A 77 9.01 -7.25 -8.46
CA PRO A 77 9.00 -8.68 -8.71
C PRO A 77 10.41 -9.26 -8.58
N GLY A 78 10.56 -10.33 -7.81
CA GLY A 78 11.84 -11.01 -7.59
C GLY A 78 12.60 -10.57 -6.33
N VAL A 79 12.12 -9.56 -5.59
CA VAL A 79 12.74 -9.10 -4.34
C VAL A 79 11.91 -9.56 -3.13
N TYR A 80 11.95 -10.85 -2.84
CA TYR A 80 11.28 -11.47 -1.70
C TYR A 80 12.22 -11.58 -0.49
N GLY A 81 12.12 -10.68 0.48
CA GLY A 81 12.70 -10.88 1.82
C GLY A 81 13.78 -9.88 2.22
N PRO A 82 14.39 -10.07 3.42
CA PRO A 82 15.31 -9.09 4.01
C PRO A 82 16.47 -8.82 3.04
N GLN A 83 16.85 -7.55 2.96
CA GLN A 83 17.76 -6.98 1.98
C GLN A 83 18.91 -7.94 1.65
N HIS A 84 19.11 -8.23 0.36
CA HIS A 84 20.28 -8.97 -0.11
C HIS A 84 21.53 -8.22 0.37
N ILE A 85 22.20 -8.77 1.37
CA ILE A 85 23.53 -8.34 1.76
C ILE A 85 24.45 -9.04 0.77
N GLU A 86 25.09 -8.28 -0.11
CA GLU A 86 26.05 -8.81 -1.09
C GLU A 86 27.04 -9.75 -0.38
N GLY A 87 27.01 -11.04 -0.72
CA GLY A 87 27.85 -12.08 -0.12
C GLY A 87 27.23 -12.89 1.03
N VAL A 88 25.92 -12.78 1.26
CA VAL A 88 25.18 -13.63 2.23
C VAL A 88 24.07 -14.37 1.49
N ASP A 89 24.40 -15.53 0.95
CA ASP A 89 23.49 -16.33 0.11
C ASP A 89 22.67 -17.33 0.94
N THR A 90 23.08 -17.61 2.17
CA THR A 90 22.43 -18.56 3.08
C THR A 90 22.43 -18.09 4.54
N VAL A 91 21.56 -18.71 5.36
CA VAL A 91 21.56 -18.52 6.82
C VAL A 91 22.86 -19.04 7.47
N GLU A 92 23.57 -19.94 6.78
CA GLU A 92 24.85 -20.48 7.20
C GLU A 92 25.94 -19.41 7.03
N ASP A 93 25.96 -18.69 5.90
CA ASP A 93 26.86 -17.55 5.67
C ASP A 93 26.67 -16.44 6.72
N ALA A 94 25.41 -16.14 7.07
CA ALA A 94 25.10 -15.16 8.12
C ALA A 94 25.61 -15.60 9.51
N LEU A 95 25.62 -16.91 9.79
CA LEU A 95 26.10 -17.47 11.04
C LEU A 95 27.63 -17.48 11.11
N GLU A 96 28.31 -17.71 10.00
CA GLU A 96 29.77 -17.61 9.88
C GLU A 96 30.26 -16.17 10.08
N MET A 97 29.53 -15.17 9.58
CA MET A 97 29.84 -13.74 9.80
C MET A 97 29.63 -13.26 11.24
N MET A 98 28.88 -14.01 12.05
CA MET A 98 28.70 -13.70 13.48
C MET A 98 29.77 -14.30 14.38
N GLY A 99 30.84 -14.87 13.81
CA GLY A 99 32.17 -15.04 14.40
C GLY A 99 32.20 -15.45 15.88
N GLU A 100 32.54 -16.71 16.12
CA GLU A 100 32.89 -17.28 17.43
C GLU A 100 33.68 -16.29 18.30
N GLN A 101 32.98 -15.64 19.24
CA GLN A 101 33.64 -14.93 20.33
C GLN A 101 34.24 -16.00 21.24
N ASN A 102 35.49 -16.34 20.92
CA ASN A 102 36.43 -16.98 21.83
C ASN A 102 36.51 -16.09 23.07
N PHE A 103 35.76 -16.44 24.10
CA PHE A 103 36.00 -15.96 25.45
C PHE A 103 37.06 -16.89 26.05
N ASP A 104 38.21 -16.31 26.36
CA ASP A 104 39.39 -16.93 26.98
C ASP A 104 39.04 -17.74 28.24
#